data_AF-A0A1F8BIK8-F1
#
_entry.id   AF-A0A1F8BIK8-F1
#
_cell.length_a   1.000
_cell.length_b   1.000
_cell.length_c   1.000
_cell.angle_alpha   90.00
_cell.angle_beta   90.00
_cell.angle_gamma   90.00
#
_symmetry.space_group_name_H-M   'P 1'
#
loop_
_entity.id
_entity.type
_entity.pdbx_description
1 polymer ?
#
loop_
_entity_poly.entity_id
_entity_poly.type
_entity_poly.pdbx_seq_one_letter_code
_entity_poly.pdbx_strand_id
1 'polypeptide(L)'
;MKRERRQKEAKLRKNFFPSLIIILILWSLVTALIYFASPETFGIIPLFFVLIFLALSITLSTLFANTRRGVISAVAITVFILLRYFGVGNIVNFLLLIGLGIVIELYFSRV
;
A
#
# COMPACT_ATOMS: atom_id res chain seq x y z
N MET A 1 -4.59 -24.02 23.62
CA MET A 1 -5.01 -24.03 22.19
C MET A 1 -6.31 -23.27 21.87
N LYS A 2 -7.54 -23.69 22.26
CA LYS A 2 -8.79 -22.99 21.83
C LYS A 2 -8.92 -21.55 22.37
N ARG A 3 -8.48 -21.28 23.60
CA ARG A 3 -8.49 -19.92 24.21
C ARG A 3 -7.48 -18.96 23.56
N GLU A 4 -6.28 -19.44 23.21
CA GLU A 4 -5.24 -18.61 22.57
C GLU A 4 -5.60 -18.21 21.13
N ARG A 5 -6.24 -19.11 20.36
CA ARG A 5 -6.76 -18.77 19.01
C ARG A 5 -7.84 -17.69 19.08
N ARG A 6 -8.79 -17.82 20.01
CA ARG A 6 -9.83 -16.79 20.25
C ARG A 6 -9.24 -15.44 20.67
N GLN A 7 -8.18 -15.43 21.47
CA GLN A 7 -7.51 -14.19 21.88
C GLN A 7 -6.75 -13.52 20.72
N LYS A 8 -6.09 -14.28 19.84
CA LYS A 8 -5.48 -13.75 18.61
C LYS A 8 -6.52 -13.13 17.68
N GLU A 9 -7.65 -13.81 17.47
CA GLU A 9 -8.75 -13.29 16.66
C GLU A 9 -9.37 -12.01 17.26
N ALA A 10 -9.56 -11.95 18.58
CA ALA A 10 -10.07 -10.75 19.25
C ALA A 10 -9.09 -9.56 19.16
N LYS A 11 -7.78 -9.82 19.25
CA LYS A 11 -6.74 -8.78 19.14
C LYS A 11 -6.64 -8.23 17.70
N LEU A 12 -6.79 -9.08 16.69
CA LEU A 12 -6.85 -8.68 15.28
C LEU A 12 -8.11 -7.83 14.98
N ARG A 13 -9.27 -8.20 15.56
CA ARG A 13 -10.52 -7.42 15.42
C ARG A 13 -10.44 -6.02 16.05
N LYS A 14 -9.70 -5.87 17.16
CA LYS A 14 -9.59 -4.58 17.87
C LYS A 14 -8.74 -3.54 17.12
N ASN A 15 -7.71 -3.98 16.39
CA ASN A 15 -6.86 -3.09 15.58
C ASN A 15 -7.42 -2.82 14.17
N PHE A 16 -8.37 -3.63 13.70
CA PHE A 16 -8.99 -3.44 12.40
C PHE A 16 -9.75 -2.10 12.29
N PHE A 17 -10.53 -1.74 13.32
CA PHE A 17 -11.39 -0.55 13.29
C PHE A 17 -10.59 0.76 13.19
N PRO A 18 -9.55 0.99 14.02
CA PRO A 18 -8.68 2.16 13.87
C PRO A 18 -7.99 2.21 12.50
N SER A 19 -7.48 1.07 12.01
CA SER A 19 -6.85 1.02 10.69
C SER A 19 -7.83 1.34 9.57
N LEU A 20 -9.09 0.89 9.66
CA LEU A 20 -10.13 1.19 8.67
C LEU A 20 -10.42 2.70 8.61
N ILE A 21 -10.51 3.37 9.76
CA ILE A 21 -10.71 4.83 9.81
C ILE A 21 -9.53 5.55 9.13
N ILE A 22 -8.30 5.14 9.41
CA ILE A 22 -7.10 5.72 8.77
C ILE A 22 -7.11 5.48 7.25
N ILE A 23 -7.50 4.28 6.81
CA ILE A 23 -7.65 3.95 5.37
C ILE A 23 -8.65 4.89 4.71
N LEU A 24 -9.84 5.07 5.31
CA LEU A 24 -10.86 5.98 4.77
C LEU A 24 -10.37 7.41 4.67
N ILE A 25 -9.69 7.92 5.71
CA ILE A 25 -9.10 9.26 5.71
C ILE A 25 -8.06 9.40 4.58
N LEU A 26 -7.14 8.44 4.46
CA LEU A 26 -6.08 8.50 3.43
C LEU A 26 -6.65 8.46 2.02
N TRP A 27 -7.61 7.58 1.74
CA TRP A 27 -8.26 7.54 0.43
C TRP A 27 -9.07 8.79 0.14
N SER A 28 -9.69 9.39 1.17
CA SER A 28 -10.37 10.68 1.03
C SER A 28 -9.38 11.79 0.68
N LEU A 29 -8.20 11.82 1.32
CA LEU A 29 -7.14 12.78 1.02
C LEU A 29 -6.56 12.59 -0.38
N VAL A 30 -6.31 11.35 -0.81
CA VAL A 30 -5.88 11.04 -2.19
C VAL A 30 -6.92 11.54 -3.18
N THR A 31 -8.20 11.24 -2.94
CA THR A 31 -9.30 11.67 -3.80
C THR A 31 -9.39 13.19 -3.85
N ALA A 32 -9.34 13.85 -2.70
CA ALA A 32 -9.36 15.31 -2.62
C ALA A 32 -8.18 15.94 -3.39
N LEU A 33 -6.98 15.36 -3.29
CA LEU A 33 -5.82 15.84 -4.03
C LEU A 33 -6.02 15.69 -5.54
N ILE A 34 -6.55 14.56 -6.01
CA ILE A 34 -6.81 14.32 -7.44
C ILE A 34 -7.86 15.30 -8.01
N TYR A 35 -8.93 15.58 -7.26
CA TYR A 35 -10.04 16.40 -7.76
C TYR A 35 -9.88 17.91 -7.53
N PHE A 36 -9.18 18.33 -6.47
CA PHE A 36 -9.10 19.75 -6.08
C PHE A 36 -7.73 20.38 -6.28
N ALA A 37 -6.64 19.61 -6.44
CA ALA A 37 -5.31 20.18 -6.63
C ALA A 37 -4.91 20.21 -8.11
N SER A 38 -4.35 21.35 -8.55
CA SER A 38 -3.73 21.45 -9.87
C SER A 38 -2.37 20.74 -9.88
N PRO A 39 -2.06 19.92 -10.90
CA PRO A 39 -0.76 19.26 -11.02
C PRO A 39 0.40 20.25 -11.26
N GLU A 40 0.10 21.46 -11.73
CA GLU A 40 1.11 22.52 -11.94
C GLU A 40 1.58 23.15 -10.63
N THR A 41 0.79 23.00 -9.56
CA THR A 41 1.15 23.51 -8.25
C THR A 41 2.35 22.75 -7.70
N PHE A 42 3.38 23.49 -7.29
CA PHE A 42 4.61 22.94 -6.75
C PHE A 42 4.34 21.97 -5.60
N GLY A 43 4.92 20.77 -5.67
CA GLY A 43 4.86 19.77 -4.61
C GLY A 43 3.62 18.85 -4.62
N ILE A 44 2.59 19.12 -5.44
CA ILE A 44 1.39 18.27 -5.49
C ILE A 44 1.70 16.87 -6.00
N ILE A 45 2.58 16.74 -6.99
CA ILE A 45 2.96 15.44 -7.57
C ILE A 45 3.71 14.58 -6.55
N PRO A 46 4.80 15.05 -5.88
CA PRO A 46 5.41 14.33 -4.78
C PRO A 46 4.43 13.97 -3.65
N LEU A 47 3.54 14.90 -3.28
CA LEU A 47 2.55 14.67 -2.24
C LEU A 47 1.57 13.55 -2.60
N PHE A 48 1.13 13.49 -3.86
CA PHE A 48 0.32 12.39 -4.38
C PHE A 48 1.02 11.04 -4.18
N PHE A 49 2.29 10.93 -4.55
CA PHE A 49 3.05 9.68 -4.41
C PHE A 49 3.23 9.24 -2.96
N VAL A 50 3.43 10.18 -2.04
CA VAL A 50 3.49 9.88 -0.60
C VAL A 50 2.13 9.41 -0.09
N LEU A 51 1.05 10.13 -0.42
CA LEU A 51 -0.29 9.77 0.04
C LEU A 51 -0.77 8.43 -0.52
N ILE A 52 -0.56 8.17 -1.81
CA ILE A 52 -0.96 6.90 -2.42
C ILE A 52 -0.13 5.73 -1.83
N PHE A 53 1.16 5.93 -1.57
CA PHE A 53 1.99 4.92 -0.92
C PHE A 53 1.49 4.59 0.49
N LEU A 54 1.17 5.60 1.30
CA LEU A 54 0.64 5.39 2.65
C LEU A 54 -0.74 4.70 2.61
N ALA A 55 -1.63 5.16 1.73
CA ALA A 55 -2.96 4.58 1.54
C ALA A 55 -2.86 3.10 1.16
N LEU A 56 -2.04 2.77 0.15
CA LEU A 56 -1.82 1.40 -0.31
C LEU A 56 -1.13 0.55 0.76
N SER A 57 -0.11 1.06 1.44
CA SER A 57 0.63 0.32 2.47
C SER A 57 -0.28 -0.15 3.58
N ILE A 58 -1.13 0.73 4.12
CA ILE A 58 -2.04 0.38 5.21
C ILE A 58 -3.18 -0.51 4.71
N THR A 59 -3.72 -0.23 3.53
CA THR A 59 -4.79 -1.04 2.91
C THR A 59 -4.32 -2.48 2.68
N LEU A 60 -3.19 -2.67 2.00
CA LEU A 60 -2.66 -4.00 1.66
C LEU A 60 -2.12 -4.73 2.89
N SER A 61 -1.53 -4.01 3.85
CA SER A 61 -1.11 -4.63 5.12
C SER A 61 -2.29 -5.20 5.89
N THR A 62 -3.43 -4.50 5.87
CA THR A 62 -4.67 -4.92 6.50
C THR A 62 -5.31 -6.08 5.73
N LEU A 63 -5.35 -5.99 4.40
CA LEU A 63 -5.91 -7.03 3.53
C LEU A 63 -5.15 -8.36 3.64
N PHE A 64 -3.82 -8.30 3.65
CA PHE A 64 -2.97 -9.49 3.77
C PHE A 64 -2.76 -9.93 5.22
N ALA A 65 -3.30 -9.20 6.20
CA ALA A 65 -3.03 -9.37 7.63
C ALA A 65 -1.52 -9.48 7.94
N ASN A 66 -0.69 -8.80 7.13
CA ASN A 66 0.77 -8.87 7.19
C ASN A 66 1.37 -7.56 6.68
N THR A 67 2.00 -6.82 7.60
CA THR A 67 2.62 -5.52 7.30
C THR A 67 3.71 -5.60 6.24
N ARG A 68 4.54 -6.65 6.26
CA ARG A 68 5.65 -6.80 5.31
C ARG A 68 5.12 -6.98 3.88
N ARG A 69 4.18 -7.92 3.70
CA ARG A 69 3.54 -8.17 2.40
C ARG A 69 2.82 -6.94 1.86
N GLY A 70 2.15 -6.22 2.75
CA GLY A 70 1.46 -4.97 2.42
C GLY A 70 2.42 -3.91 1.91
N VAL A 71 3.52 -3.66 2.63
CA VAL A 71 4.54 -2.67 2.24
C VAL A 71 5.23 -3.06 0.94
N ILE A 72 5.66 -4.32 0.77
CA ILE A 72 6.30 -4.78 -0.48
C ILE A 72 5.38 -4.54 -1.68
N SER A 73 4.10 -4.90 -1.54
CA SER A 73 3.11 -4.73 -2.60
C SER A 73 2.84 -3.25 -2.88
N ALA A 74 2.74 -2.42 -1.84
CA ALA A 74 2.56 -0.97 -1.98
C ALA A 74 3.75 -0.29 -2.66
N VAL A 75 4.99 -0.67 -2.31
CA VAL A 75 6.20 -0.21 -3.00
C VAL A 75 6.14 -0.58 -4.49
N ALA A 76 5.84 -1.83 -4.81
CA ALA A 76 5.77 -2.28 -6.21
C ALA A 76 4.74 -1.47 -7.01
N ILE A 77 3.54 -1.25 -6.46
CA ILE A 77 2.49 -0.47 -7.12
C ILE A 77 2.87 1.01 -7.24
N THR A 78 3.38 1.64 -6.17
CA THR A 78 3.79 3.05 -6.20
C THR A 78 4.93 3.27 -7.19
N VAL A 79 5.93 2.40 -7.22
CA VAL A 79 7.03 2.46 -8.20
C VAL A 79 6.48 2.30 -9.62
N PHE A 80 5.53 1.39 -9.84
CA PHE A 80 4.90 1.25 -11.15
C PHE A 80 4.16 2.52 -11.60
N ILE A 81 3.38 3.15 -10.71
CA ILE A 81 2.69 4.41 -11.00
C ILE A 81 3.72 5.52 -11.29
N LEU A 82 4.83 5.56 -10.57
CA LEU A 82 5.92 6.51 -10.78
C LEU A 82 6.58 6.31 -12.15
N LEU A 83 6.86 5.05 -12.55
CA LEU A 83 7.34 4.73 -13.89
C LEU A 83 6.32 5.16 -14.96
N ARG A 84 5.03 4.96 -14.71
CA ARG A 84 3.96 5.37 -15.63
C ARG A 84 3.91 6.89 -15.78
N TYR A 85 4.11 7.63 -14.70
CA TYR A 85 4.22 9.09 -14.71
C TYR A 85 5.40 9.58 -15.57
N PHE A 86 6.56 8.92 -15.51
CA PHE A 86 7.71 9.22 -16.38
C PHE A 86 7.56 8.69 -17.82
N GLY A 87 6.41 8.12 -18.19
CA GLY A 87 6.14 7.61 -19.55
C GLY A 87 6.77 6.24 -19.87
N VAL A 88 7.54 5.65 -18.94
CA VAL A 88 8.20 4.35 -19.13
C VAL A 88 7.40 3.18 -18.54
N GLY A 89 6.30 3.44 -17.83
CA GLY A 89 5.44 2.39 -17.25
C GLY A 89 4.69 1.61 -18.33
N ASN A 90 5.12 0.37 -18.57
CA ASN A 90 4.49 -0.59 -19.47
C ASN A 90 4.16 -1.90 -18.73
N ILE A 91 3.41 -2.79 -19.38
CA ILE A 91 2.96 -4.06 -18.77
C ILE A 91 4.14 -4.97 -18.36
N VAL A 92 5.27 -4.93 -19.10
CA VAL A 92 6.47 -5.70 -18.77
C VAL A 92 7.08 -5.19 -17.46
N ASN A 93 7.20 -3.88 -17.29
CA ASN A 93 7.70 -3.28 -16.04
C ASN A 93 6.81 -3.63 -14.84
N PHE A 94 5.49 -3.68 -15.05
CA PHE A 94 4.56 -4.13 -14.01
C PHE A 94 4.82 -5.59 -13.59
N LEU A 95 4.94 -6.49 -14.57
CA LEU A 95 5.22 -7.91 -14.31
C LEU A 95 6.57 -8.12 -13.62
N LEU A 96 7.60 -7.36 -14.02
CA LEU A 96 8.91 -7.39 -13.37
C LEU A 96 8.85 -6.95 -11.91
N LEU A 97 8.10 -5.89 -11.60
CA LEU A 97 7.92 -5.42 -10.22
C LEU A 97 7.15 -6.43 -9.35
N ILE A 98 6.13 -7.09 -9.90
CA ILE A 98 5.44 -8.18 -9.20
C ILE A 98 6.40 -9.33 -8.93
N GLY A 99 7.14 -9.78 -9.95
CA GLY A 99 8.12 -10.86 -9.81
C GLY A 99 9.17 -10.56 -8.75
N LEU A 100 9.73 -9.34 -8.76
CA LEU A 100 10.66 -8.87 -7.75
C LEU A 100 10.03 -8.88 -6.35
N GLY A 101 8.80 -8.38 -6.20
CA GLY A 101 8.07 -8.39 -4.93
C GLY A 101 7.87 -9.81 -4.38
N ILE A 102 7.53 -10.77 -5.25
CA ILE A 102 7.40 -12.18 -4.86
C ILE A 102 8.74 -12.75 -4.40
N VAL A 103 9.83 -12.51 -5.13
CA VAL A 103 11.17 -13.00 -4.77
C VAL A 103 11.61 -12.44 -3.42
N ILE A 104 11.42 -11.13 -3.19
CA ILE A 104 11.73 -10.47 -1.92
C ILE A 104 10.90 -11.11 -0.78
N GLU A 105 9.60 -11.30 -0.98
CA GLU A 105 8.74 -11.90 0.03
C GLU A 105 9.13 -13.34 0.34
N LEU A 106 9.53 -14.14 -0.66
CA LEU A 106 10.00 -15.51 -0.47
C LEU A 106 11.35 -15.55 0.28
N TYR A 107 12.27 -14.65 -0.04
CA TYR A 107 13.57 -14.54 0.63
C TYR A 107 13.38 -14.28 2.13
N PHE A 108 12.59 -13.26 2.48
CA PHE A 108 12.32 -12.93 3.89
C PHE A 108 11.34 -13.87 4.59
N SER A 109 10.65 -14.76 3.87
CA SER A 109 9.81 -15.80 4.49
C SER A 109 10.60 -17.01 4.96
N ARG A 110 11.81 -17.22 4.43
CA ARG A 110 12.68 -18.36 4.79
C ARG A 110 13.69 -18.06 5.89
N VAL A 111 13.89 -16.78 6.20
CA VAL A 111 14.70 -16.29 7.32
C VAL A 111 13.80 -16.12 8.54
#